data_AF-A0A178V2A4-F1
#
_entry.id   AF-A0A178V2A4-F1
#
_cell.length_a   1.000
_cell.length_b   1.000
_cell.length_c   1.000
_cell.angle_alpha   90.00
_cell.angle_beta   90.00
_cell.angle_gamma   90.00
#
_symmetry.space_group_name_H-M   'P 1'
#
loop_
_entity.id
_entity.type
_entity.pdbx_description
1 polymer ?
#
loop_
_entity_poly.entity_id
_entity_poly.type
_entity_poly.pdbx_seq_one_letter_code
_entity_poly.pdbx_strand_id
1 'polypeptide(L)'
;MLSKGQGATMGTYDILLLAFDMDERADEAESLWNMILHTHTRSIPRRLFARMIALYAHHDLYDKVIEVFADMEELKVSPDEDSARRVARAFRELNQEENRKLILRRYLSEYKYIYFNGERVRVKRYFSEDS
;
A
#
# COMPACT_ATOMS: atom_id res chain seq x y z
N MET A 1 -25.52 6.51 -7.82
CA MET A 1 -24.76 7.58 -7.12
C MET A 1 -25.22 7.62 -5.68
N LEU A 2 -24.31 7.38 -4.73
CA LEU A 2 -24.61 7.34 -3.30
C LEU A 2 -25.09 8.73 -2.83
N SER A 3 -26.37 8.84 -2.48
CA SER A 3 -26.96 10.09 -1.99
C SER A 3 -26.56 10.38 -0.54
N LYS A 4 -26.49 11.67 -0.21
CA LYS A 4 -26.24 12.23 1.12
C LYS A 4 -27.18 11.61 2.17
N GLY A 5 -26.73 10.59 2.88
CA GLY A 5 -27.52 9.95 3.95
C GLY A 5 -27.20 8.48 4.21
N GLN A 6 -26.60 7.77 3.25
CA GLN A 6 -26.02 6.44 3.49
C GLN A 6 -24.51 6.62 3.61
N GLY A 7 -23.98 6.69 4.82
CA GLY A 7 -22.54 6.65 5.03
C GLY A 7 -22.03 5.32 4.47
N ALA A 8 -21.36 5.35 3.32
CA ALA A 8 -20.63 4.19 2.84
C ALA A 8 -19.58 3.86 3.90
N THR A 9 -19.61 2.62 4.38
CA THR A 9 -18.65 2.18 5.38
C THR A 9 -17.26 2.08 4.75
N MET A 10 -16.20 2.09 5.55
CA MET A 10 -14.83 1.85 5.06
C MET A 10 -14.71 0.54 4.27
N GLY A 11 -15.53 -0.48 4.61
CA GLY A 11 -15.61 -1.72 3.85
C GLY A 11 -16.23 -1.55 2.46
N THR A 12 -17.25 -0.68 2.33
CA THR A 12 -17.85 -0.35 1.02
C THR A 12 -16.82 0.35 0.13
N TYR A 13 -16.06 1.30 0.68
CA TYR A 13 -14.99 1.95 -0.08
C TYR A 13 -13.91 0.98 -0.52
N ASP A 14 -13.48 0.06 0.35
CA ASP A 14 -12.46 -0.95 -0.02
C ASP A 14 -12.92 -1.85 -1.17
N ILE A 15 -14.19 -2.26 -1.19
CA ILE A 15 -14.77 -3.06 -2.27
C ILE A 15 -14.83 -2.26 -3.57
N LEU A 16 -15.24 -1.00 -3.53
CA LEU A 16 -15.29 -0.15 -4.73
C LEU A 16 -13.91 0.09 -5.31
N LEU A 17 -12.92 0.40 -4.47
CA LEU A 17 -11.52 0.56 -4.91
C LEU A 17 -10.98 -0.73 -5.53
N LEU A 18 -11.29 -1.91 -4.95
CA LEU A 18 -10.93 -3.19 -5.56
C LEU A 18 -11.59 -3.38 -6.93
N ALA A 19 -12.87 -3.05 -7.05
CA ALA A 19 -13.59 -3.20 -8.32
C ALA A 19 -12.98 -2.29 -9.40
N PHE A 20 -12.63 -1.05 -9.07
CA PHE A 20 -11.95 -0.15 -10.01
C PHE A 20 -10.56 -0.65 -10.41
N ASP A 21 -9.77 -1.17 -9.46
CA ASP A 21 -8.47 -1.82 -9.73
C ASP A 21 -8.62 -2.99 -10.72
N MET A 22 -9.59 -3.87 -10.46
CA MET A 22 -9.86 -5.04 -11.31
C MET A 22 -10.37 -4.69 -12.71
N ASP A 23 -11.10 -3.58 -12.85
CA ASP A 23 -11.64 -3.09 -14.12
C ASP A 23 -10.68 -2.14 -14.87
N GLU A 24 -9.42 -2.01 -14.42
CA GLU A 24 -8.42 -1.09 -15.01
C GLU A 24 -8.81 0.41 -14.98
N ARG A 25 -9.60 0.82 -13.97
CA ARG A 25 -10.14 2.18 -13.84
C ARG A 25 -9.44 2.97 -12.74
N ALA A 26 -8.13 3.13 -12.87
CA ALA A 26 -7.29 3.82 -11.88
C ALA A 26 -7.73 5.27 -11.59
N ASP A 27 -8.15 6.02 -12.62
CA ASP A 27 -8.59 7.42 -12.48
C ASP A 27 -9.86 7.57 -11.61
N GLU A 28 -10.78 6.60 -11.72
CA GLU A 28 -11.99 6.59 -10.91
C GLU A 28 -11.71 6.17 -9.47
N ALA A 29 -10.76 5.24 -9.29
CA ALA A 29 -10.26 4.90 -7.96
C ALA A 29 -9.58 6.09 -7.29
N GLU A 30 -8.75 6.85 -8.02
CA GLU A 30 -8.10 8.06 -7.52
C GLU A 30 -9.15 9.12 -7.15
N SER A 31 -10.17 9.32 -7.99
CA SER A 31 -11.28 10.24 -7.70
C SER A 31 -12.02 9.84 -6.42
N LEU A 32 -12.29 8.54 -6.22
CA LEU A 32 -12.92 8.03 -5.00
C LEU A 32 -11.98 8.20 -3.78
N TRP A 33 -10.69 7.91 -3.95
CA TRP A 33 -9.68 8.05 -2.91
C TRP A 33 -9.56 9.48 -2.40
N ASN A 34 -9.47 10.45 -3.32
CA ASN A 34 -9.44 11.87 -2.99
C ASN A 34 -10.69 12.29 -2.21
N MET A 35 -11.87 11.81 -2.61
CA MET A 35 -13.11 12.05 -1.87
C MET A 35 -13.05 11.48 -0.44
N ILE A 36 -12.52 10.27 -0.26
CA ILE A 36 -12.35 9.64 1.07
C ILE A 36 -11.42 10.48 1.94
N LEU A 37 -10.26 10.89 1.41
CA LEU A 37 -9.27 11.71 2.13
C LEU A 37 -9.88 13.02 2.64
N HIS A 38 -10.65 13.70 1.80
CA HIS A 38 -11.26 14.99 2.14
C HIS A 38 -12.42 14.83 3.13
N THR A 39 -13.15 13.71 3.07
CA THR A 39 -14.32 13.47 3.92
C THR A 39 -13.93 12.90 5.29
N HIS A 40 -12.87 12.10 5.37
CA HIS A 40 -12.51 11.31 6.55
C HIS A 40 -11.10 11.64 7.07
N THR A 41 -10.84 12.91 7.37
CA THR A 41 -9.48 13.44 7.64
C THR A 41 -8.76 12.89 8.88
N ARG A 42 -9.41 12.13 9.77
CA ARG A 42 -8.82 11.68 11.05
C ARG A 42 -8.81 10.17 11.30
N SER A 43 -9.35 9.36 10.40
CA SER A 43 -9.55 7.94 10.71
C SER A 43 -9.73 7.06 9.47
N ILE A 44 -8.77 7.15 8.53
CA ILE A 44 -8.71 6.20 7.41
C ILE A 44 -7.99 4.93 7.88
N PRO A 45 -8.60 3.74 7.77
CA PRO A 45 -7.95 2.49 8.16
C PRO A 45 -6.71 2.20 7.30
N ARG A 46 -5.66 1.64 7.92
CA ARG A 46 -4.44 1.17 7.22
C ARG A 46 -4.74 0.35 5.97
N ARG A 47 -5.79 -0.47 5.99
CA ARG A 47 -6.21 -1.31 4.86
C ARG A 47 -6.54 -0.49 3.60
N LEU A 48 -7.15 0.70 3.74
CA LEU A 48 -7.46 1.53 2.57
C LEU A 48 -6.19 2.16 1.96
N PHE A 49 -5.20 2.53 2.78
CA PHE A 49 -3.90 2.92 2.25
C PHE A 49 -3.21 1.75 1.53
N ALA A 50 -3.18 0.57 2.14
CA ALA A 50 -2.62 -0.63 1.53
C ALA A 50 -3.31 -0.98 0.20
N ARG A 51 -4.64 -0.78 0.13
CA ARG A 51 -5.44 -0.90 -1.11
C ARG A 51 -4.94 0.03 -2.20
N MET A 52 -4.78 1.32 -1.90
CA MET A 52 -4.30 2.30 -2.88
C MET A 52 -2.86 2.05 -3.31
N ILE A 53 -1.98 1.66 -2.39
CA ILE A 53 -0.61 1.24 -2.73
C ILE A 53 -0.63 0.04 -3.68
N ALA A 54 -1.47 -0.96 -3.42
CA ALA A 54 -1.60 -2.13 -4.29
C ALA A 54 -2.12 -1.74 -5.68
N LEU A 55 -3.17 -0.92 -5.73
CA LEU A 55 -3.80 -0.41 -6.95
C LEU A 55 -2.80 0.37 -7.80
N TYR A 56 -2.18 1.42 -7.25
CA TYR A 56 -1.22 2.23 -8.00
C TYR A 56 0.01 1.42 -8.45
N ALA A 57 0.49 0.48 -7.63
CA ALA A 57 1.58 -0.40 -8.04
C ALA A 57 1.18 -1.43 -9.12
N HIS A 58 -0.10 -1.79 -9.23
CA HIS A 58 -0.63 -2.65 -10.28
C HIS A 58 -0.70 -1.91 -11.62
N HIS A 59 -1.01 -0.62 -11.59
CA HIS A 59 -1.07 0.26 -12.77
C HIS A 59 0.25 0.99 -13.09
N ASP A 60 1.38 0.57 -12.50
CA ASP A 60 2.70 1.19 -12.68
C ASP A 60 2.75 2.71 -12.35
N LEU A 61 1.83 3.20 -11.52
CA LEU A 61 1.75 4.59 -11.05
C LEU A 61 2.66 4.79 -9.83
N TYR A 62 3.97 4.65 -10.03
CA TYR A 62 4.96 4.60 -8.94
C TYR A 62 5.05 5.88 -8.13
N ASP A 63 4.95 7.06 -8.75
CA ASP A 63 4.92 8.34 -8.03
C ASP A 63 3.74 8.40 -7.03
N LYS A 64 2.58 7.89 -7.45
CA LYS A 64 1.38 7.81 -6.63
C LYS A 64 1.51 6.81 -5.47
N VAL A 65 2.25 5.72 -5.66
CA VAL A 65 2.60 4.81 -4.56
C VAL A 65 3.40 5.56 -3.48
N ILE A 66 4.34 6.42 -3.88
CA ILE A 66 5.15 7.21 -2.95
C ILE A 66 4.29 8.29 -2.25
N GLU A 67 3.39 8.96 -2.98
CA GLU A 67 2.44 9.94 -2.39
C GLU A 67 1.59 9.29 -1.28
N VAL A 68 0.94 8.15 -1.55
CA VAL A 68 0.11 7.46 -0.56
C VAL A 68 0.93 7.01 0.65
N PHE A 69 2.19 6.57 0.42
CA PHE A 69 3.08 6.20 1.51
C PHE A 69 3.51 7.41 2.37
N ALA A 70 3.73 8.57 1.75
CA ALA A 70 4.02 9.80 2.47
C ALA A 70 2.83 10.20 3.37
N ASP A 71 1.60 10.09 2.86
CA ASP A 71 0.39 10.33 3.65
C ASP A 71 0.29 9.37 4.85
N MET A 72 0.64 8.09 4.65
CA MET A 72 0.69 7.11 5.75
C MET A 72 1.69 7.54 6.84
N GLU A 73 2.89 7.98 6.46
CA GLU A 73 3.91 8.45 7.40
C GLU A 73 3.47 9.72 8.15
N GLU A 74 2.88 10.69 7.45
CA GLU A 74 2.36 11.93 8.05
C GLU A 74 1.27 11.63 9.09
N LEU A 75 0.38 10.69 8.77
CA LEU A 75 -0.70 10.22 9.64
C LEU A 75 -0.25 9.19 10.68
N LYS A 76 1.05 8.86 10.74
CA LYS A 76 1.64 7.88 11.66
C LYS A 76 1.01 6.48 11.53
N VAL A 77 0.57 6.13 10.33
CA VAL A 77 0.05 4.80 9.98
C VAL A 77 1.20 3.96 9.43
N SER A 78 1.68 2.99 10.21
CA SER A 78 2.76 2.11 9.74
C SER A 78 2.27 1.19 8.61
N PRO A 79 3.00 1.07 7.48
CA PRO A 79 2.67 0.12 6.41
C PRO A 79 2.78 -1.33 6.89
N ASP A 80 2.04 -2.22 6.24
CA ASP A 80 2.33 -3.66 6.36
C ASP A 80 3.48 -4.07 5.43
N GLU A 81 3.88 -5.34 5.56
CA GLU A 81 5.06 -5.86 4.85
C GLU A 81 4.89 -5.87 3.33
N ASP A 82 3.66 -6.08 2.83
CA ASP A 82 3.37 -6.05 1.39
C ASP A 82 3.43 -4.62 0.87
N SER A 83 2.78 -3.69 1.56
CA SER A 83 2.81 -2.27 1.26
C SER A 83 4.25 -1.74 1.24
N ALA A 84 5.06 -2.07 2.25
CA ALA A 84 6.46 -1.69 2.31
C ALA A 84 7.27 -2.23 1.12
N ARG A 85 7.01 -3.47 0.68
CA ARG A 85 7.66 -4.02 -0.52
C ARG A 85 7.25 -3.31 -1.81
N ARG A 86 5.98 -2.95 -1.95
CA ARG A 86 5.49 -2.19 -3.11
C ARG A 86 6.07 -0.78 -3.16
N VAL A 87 6.17 -0.10 -2.01
CA VAL A 87 6.85 1.19 -1.89
C VAL A 87 8.33 1.07 -2.23
N ALA A 88 9.02 0.06 -1.72
CA ALA A 88 10.41 -0.20 -2.07
C ALA A 88 10.59 -0.47 -3.58
N ARG A 89 9.66 -1.20 -4.21
CA ARG A 89 9.63 -1.36 -5.67
C ARG A 89 9.43 -0.01 -6.36
N ALA A 90 8.46 0.81 -5.95
CA ALA A 90 8.22 2.12 -6.55
C ALA A 90 9.48 3.01 -6.51
N PHE A 91 10.18 3.06 -5.37
CA PHE A 91 11.45 3.76 -5.28
C PHE A 91 12.50 3.23 -6.26
N ARG A 92 12.57 1.90 -6.47
CA ARG A 92 13.47 1.31 -7.47
C ARG A 92 13.14 1.76 -8.88
N GLU A 93 11.87 1.70 -9.28
CA GLU A 93 11.42 2.07 -10.63
C GLU A 93 11.63 3.58 -10.90
N LEU A 94 11.60 4.40 -9.85
CA LEU A 94 11.93 5.82 -9.90
C LEU A 94 13.44 6.11 -9.76
N ASN A 95 14.30 5.08 -9.81
CA ASN A 95 15.76 5.18 -9.65
C ASN A 95 16.23 5.80 -8.32
N GLN A 96 15.43 5.66 -7.26
CA GLN A 96 15.72 6.15 -5.91
C GLN A 96 16.19 5.01 -4.99
N GLU A 97 17.34 4.44 -5.33
CA GLU A 97 17.86 3.23 -4.68
C GLU A 97 18.13 3.39 -3.18
N GLU A 98 18.62 4.56 -2.74
CA GLU A 98 18.86 4.81 -1.31
C GLU A 98 17.55 4.85 -0.50
N ASN A 99 16.48 5.41 -1.09
CA ASN A 99 15.15 5.40 -0.46
C ASN A 99 14.60 3.98 -0.36
N ARG A 100 14.78 3.16 -1.42
CA ARG A 100 14.42 1.74 -1.39
C ARG A 100 15.08 1.03 -0.22
N LYS A 101 16.40 1.19 -0.04
CA LYS A 101 17.15 0.59 1.08
C LYS A 101 16.60 1.02 2.44
N LEU A 102 16.30 2.30 2.60
CA LEU A 102 15.73 2.84 3.82
C LEU A 102 14.39 2.17 4.17
N ILE A 103 13.49 2.04 3.19
CA ILE A 103 12.18 1.37 3.38
C ILE A 103 12.35 -0.09 3.77
N LEU A 104 13.19 -0.84 3.06
CA LEU A 104 13.43 -2.25 3.35
C LEU A 104 13.99 -2.43 4.76
N ARG A 105 14.96 -1.61 5.17
CA ARG A 105 15.55 -1.68 6.52
C ARG A 105 14.56 -1.28 7.62
N ARG A 106 13.71 -0.29 7.38
CA ARG A 106 12.79 0.25 8.40
C ARG A 106 11.57 -0.63 8.63
N TYR A 107 10.98 -1.21 7.58
CA TYR A 107 9.67 -1.87 7.68
C TYR A 107 9.70 -3.38 7.46
N LEU A 108 10.79 -3.94 6.91
CA LEU A 108 10.92 -5.39 6.80
C LEU A 108 11.73 -5.95 7.96
N SER A 109 11.16 -6.90 8.69
CA SER A 109 11.92 -7.73 9.64
C SER A 109 13.10 -8.42 8.94
N GLU A 110 14.20 -8.62 9.66
CA GLU A 110 15.31 -9.47 9.18
C GLU A 110 14.86 -10.92 8.93
N TYR A 111 13.75 -11.36 9.52
CA TYR A 111 13.25 -12.72 9.41
C TYR A 111 11.86 -12.76 8.78
N LYS A 112 11.59 -13.83 8.02
CA LYS A 112 10.24 -14.17 7.57
C LYS A 112 9.85 -15.54 8.09
N TYR A 113 8.55 -15.77 8.15
CA TYR A 113 8.01 -17.09 8.36
C TYR A 113 7.60 -17.69 7.01
N ILE A 114 7.98 -18.94 6.79
CA ILE A 114 7.53 -19.73 5.65
C ILE A 114 6.87 -20.99 6.17
N TYR A 115 5.99 -21.57 5.37
CA TYR A 115 5.49 -22.91 5.61
C TYR A 115 6.36 -23.88 4.81
N PHE A 116 6.99 -24.82 5.52
CA PHE A 116 7.83 -25.85 4.92
C PHE A 116 7.47 -27.19 5.57
N ASN A 117 7.10 -28.18 4.75
CA ASN A 117 6.64 -29.50 5.21
C ASN A 117 5.53 -29.45 6.27
N GLY A 118 4.57 -28.51 6.13
CA GLY A 118 3.47 -28.34 7.07
C GLY A 118 3.84 -27.59 8.36
N GLU A 119 5.11 -27.26 8.57
CA GLU A 119 5.57 -26.51 9.74
C GLU A 119 5.84 -25.04 9.40
N ARG A 120 5.58 -24.15 10.37
CA ARG A 120 5.91 -22.72 10.26
C ARG A 120 7.34 -22.50 10.74
N VAL A 121 8.25 -22.28 9.80
CA VAL A 121 9.69 -22.10 10.07
C VAL A 121 10.07 -20.62 9.93
N ARG A 122 10.91 -20.11 10.84
CA ARG A 122 11.50 -18.78 10.77
C ARG A 122 12.82 -18.85 9.98
N VAL A 123 12.92 -18.05 8.91
CA VAL A 123 14.12 -17.99 8.06
C VAL A 123 14.63 -16.55 7.96
N LYS A 124 15.94 -16.37 7.86
CA LYS A 124 16.56 -15.05 7.64
C LYS A 124 16.27 -14.59 6.20
N ARG A 125 15.96 -13.29 6.03
CA ARG A 125 15.84 -12.66 4.71
C ARG A 125 17.24 -12.35 4.19
N TYR A 126 17.52 -12.78 2.98
CA TYR A 126 18.70 -12.35 2.23
C TYR A 126 18.26 -11.19 1.34
N PHE A 127 18.87 -10.02 1.52
CA PHE A 127 18.71 -8.91 0.60
C PHE A 127 19.81 -9.02 -0.46
N SER A 128 19.54 -8.59 -1.70
CA SER A 128 20.49 -8.69 -2.81
C SER A 128 21.80 -7.90 -2.62
N GLU A 129 21.94 -7.16 -1.52
CA GLU A 129 23.19 -6.51 -1.10
C GLU A 129 24.19 -7.48 -0.45
N ASP A 130 23.77 -8.69 -0.10
CA ASP A 130 24.60 -9.71 0.55
C ASP A 130 25.25 -10.69 -0.47
N SER A 131 25.21 -10.39 -1.78
CA SER A 131 25.67 -11.25 -2.89
C SER A 131 26.79 -10.60 -3.71
#